data_AF-A0A9D8YLA7-F1
#
_entry.id   AF-A0A9D8YLA7-F1
#
_cell.length_a   1.000
_cell.length_b   1.000
_cell.length_c   1.000
_cell.angle_alpha   90.00
_cell.angle_beta   90.00
_cell.angle_gamma   90.00
#
_symmetry.space_group_name_H-M   'P 1'
#
loop_
_entity.id
_entity.type
_entity.pdbx_description
1 polymer ?
#
loop_
_entity_poly.entity_id
_entity_poly.type
_entity_poly.pdbx_seq_one_letter_code
_entity_poly.pdbx_strand_id
1 'polypeptide(L)'
;MSAAKTHWDPIRGTIDIETPDIANIRKSIAVPPIISRILLFAALASVLLVFVEGIIQGDFPFISVAVTTVIWGLFLGASHLENEDGRKTIRRVKLARNKGWSYTGALMERVREFQTAWKSDGAERTTRLVKSERARAVEAKLPELTKVRLGAFVGAQFDGEFWGESSEDGLPLWFAVGSMRMEAGLAFNADLRQDAFGGKGGYGQFFSLLGAYRIDRKTGVRATIMPENIFNKGPLDRDIKTESVAFNEAFNISGRRKDDTSGKADPTLDVLRILTPATQDSMLSLSERYHNIGFVLDDDVLFFMAQDKVVGKNATQDRIDTLLVSIFEDFEKAKLGIKRYVE
;
A
#
# COMPACT_ATOMS: atom_id res chain seq x y z
N MET A 1 25.04 -8.09 9.58
CA MET A 1 23.88 -9.02 9.44
C MET A 1 23.15 -9.01 10.76
N SER A 2 21.84 -8.73 10.76
CA SER A 2 21.04 -8.80 11.98
C SER A 2 20.61 -10.24 12.20
N ALA A 3 20.49 -10.71 13.44
CA ALA A 3 19.97 -12.05 13.69
C ALA A 3 18.50 -12.12 13.23
N ALA A 4 18.12 -13.22 12.57
CA ALA A 4 16.73 -13.48 12.25
C ALA A 4 15.91 -13.53 13.54
N LYS A 5 14.75 -12.88 13.54
CA LYS A 5 13.80 -12.88 14.66
C LYS A 5 12.52 -13.61 14.26
N THR A 6 12.02 -14.45 15.14
CA THR A 6 10.74 -15.14 14.96
C THR A 6 9.59 -14.20 15.30
N HIS A 7 8.61 -14.10 14.40
CA HIS A 7 7.42 -13.27 14.57
C HIS A 7 6.15 -14.06 14.26
N TRP A 8 5.04 -13.64 14.85
CA TRP A 8 3.71 -14.08 14.43
C TRP A 8 3.38 -13.51 13.06
N ASP A 9 2.78 -14.33 12.20
CA ASP A 9 2.37 -13.96 10.86
C ASP A 9 0.92 -14.39 10.59
N PRO A 10 0.05 -13.48 10.12
CA PRO A 10 -1.37 -13.80 9.94
C PRO A 10 -1.66 -14.76 8.78
N ILE A 11 -0.68 -15.05 7.93
CA ILE A 11 -0.84 -15.93 6.76
C ILE A 11 -0.19 -17.30 7.00
N ARG A 12 1.02 -17.33 7.57
CA ARG A 12 1.82 -18.54 7.80
C ARG A 12 1.90 -18.98 9.27
N GLY A 13 1.35 -18.21 10.20
CA GLY A 13 1.36 -18.47 11.63
C GLY A 13 2.62 -17.94 12.31
N THR A 14 3.79 -18.47 11.96
CA THR A 14 5.09 -17.99 12.44
C THR A 14 6.10 -17.89 11.29
N ILE A 15 6.96 -16.88 11.34
CA ILE A 15 7.99 -16.65 10.32
C ILE A 15 9.24 -16.05 10.96
N ASP A 16 10.40 -16.47 10.46
CA ASP A 16 11.69 -15.87 10.83
C ASP A 16 12.05 -14.79 9.81
N ILE A 17 12.25 -13.56 10.30
CA ILE A 17 12.57 -12.39 9.47
C ILE A 17 13.96 -11.89 9.82
N GLU A 18 14.82 -11.81 8.82
CA GLU A 18 16.08 -11.07 8.90
C GLU A 18 15.86 -9.66 8.37
N THR A 19 16.10 -8.66 9.22
CA THR A 19 16.00 -7.26 8.79
C THR A 19 17.29 -6.85 8.06
N PRO A 20 17.20 -6.25 6.85
CA PRO A 20 18.37 -5.80 6.10
C PRO A 20 19.28 -4.89 6.91
N ASP A 21 20.59 -5.04 6.71
CA ASP A 21 21.58 -4.16 7.34
C ASP A 21 21.71 -2.86 6.56
N ILE A 22 21.51 -1.73 7.24
CA ILE A 22 21.61 -0.38 6.65
C ILE A 22 22.99 -0.17 6.00
N ALA A 23 24.05 -0.75 6.57
CA ALA A 23 25.42 -0.59 6.08
C ALA A 23 25.62 -1.13 4.65
N ASN A 24 24.85 -2.15 4.26
CA ASN A 24 24.94 -2.79 2.95
C ASN A 24 24.03 -2.14 1.90
N ILE A 25 23.20 -1.18 2.30
CA ILE A 25 22.28 -0.49 1.39
C ILE A 25 23.04 0.66 0.73
N ARG A 26 23.11 0.64 -0.61
CA ARG A 26 23.81 1.65 -1.41
C ARG A 26 23.30 3.06 -1.05
N LYS A 27 24.17 3.87 -0.45
CA LYS A 27 23.89 5.28 -0.13
C LYS A 27 23.71 6.07 -1.43
N SER A 28 22.68 6.92 -1.49
CA SER A 28 22.41 7.80 -2.62
C SER A 28 22.34 9.27 -2.23
N ILE A 29 22.41 10.10 -3.26
CA ILE A 29 22.23 11.55 -3.19
C ILE A 29 20.75 11.83 -3.42
N ALA A 30 20.11 12.57 -2.51
CA ALA A 30 18.75 13.05 -2.74
C ALA A 30 18.77 14.11 -3.84
N VAL A 31 18.27 13.77 -5.03
CA VAL A 31 18.11 14.75 -6.12
C VAL A 31 16.80 15.51 -5.87
N PRO A 32 16.81 16.85 -5.72
CA PRO A 32 15.60 17.63 -5.60
C PRO A 32 14.68 17.43 -6.82
N PRO A 33 13.35 17.34 -6.63
CA PRO A 33 12.40 17.16 -7.73
C PRO A 33 12.52 18.24 -8.84
N ILE A 34 12.93 19.45 -8.47
CA ILE A 34 13.17 20.55 -9.42
C ILE A 34 14.32 20.23 -10.37
N ILE A 35 15.42 19.64 -9.87
CA ILE A 35 16.58 19.27 -10.69
C ILE A 35 16.21 18.17 -11.68
N SER A 36 15.48 17.14 -11.22
CA SER A 36 14.99 16.07 -12.10
C SER A 36 14.10 16.61 -13.23
N ARG A 37 13.23 17.59 -12.93
CA ARG A 37 12.39 18.25 -13.94
C ARG A 37 13.19 19.08 -14.93
N ILE A 38 14.15 19.89 -14.45
CA ILE A 38 15.00 20.69 -15.32
C ILE A 38 15.78 19.77 -16.27
N LEU A 39 16.30 18.65 -15.78
CA LEU A 39 17.00 17.66 -16.61
C LEU A 39 16.08 17.03 -17.66
N LEU A 40 14.83 16.70 -17.32
CA LEU A 40 13.86 16.21 -18.29
C LEU A 40 13.56 17.25 -19.38
N PHE A 41 13.27 18.49 -19.00
CA PHE A 41 13.00 19.56 -19.97
C PHE A 41 14.22 19.87 -20.83
N ALA A 42 15.43 19.88 -20.25
CA ALA A 42 16.68 20.03 -20.98
C ALA A 42 16.91 18.87 -21.96
N ALA A 43 16.61 17.63 -21.56
CA ALA A 43 16.73 16.46 -22.42
C ALA A 43 15.77 16.54 -23.62
N LEU A 44 14.52 16.92 -23.38
CA LEU A 44 13.53 17.13 -24.45
C LEU A 44 13.91 18.29 -25.38
N ALA A 45 14.36 19.41 -24.82
CA ALA A 45 14.81 20.57 -25.58
C ALA A 45 16.05 20.25 -26.43
N SER A 46 16.96 19.42 -25.92
CA SER A 46 18.16 19.01 -26.66
C SER A 46 17.84 18.19 -27.92
N VAL A 47 16.81 17.33 -27.86
CA VAL A 47 16.31 16.60 -29.04
C VAL A 47 15.75 17.56 -30.09
N LEU A 48 14.94 18.54 -29.65
CA LEU A 48 14.42 19.60 -30.53
C LEU A 48 15.55 20.39 -31.20
N LEU A 49 16.62 20.69 -30.46
CA LEU A 49 17.77 21.43 -30.95
C LEU A 49 18.54 20.63 -32.02
N VAL A 50 18.70 19.31 -31.85
CA VAL A 50 19.26 18.42 -32.89
C VAL A 50 18.42 18.45 -34.17
N PHE A 51 17.09 18.39 -34.05
CA PHE A 51 16.20 18.45 -35.22
C PHE A 51 16.31 19.79 -35.95
N VAL A 52 16.29 20.90 -35.21
CA VAL A 52 16.38 22.25 -35.79
C VAL A 52 17.72 22.47 -36.49
N GLU A 53 18.83 22.08 -35.85
CA GLU A 53 20.16 22.24 -36.45
C GLU A 53 20.34 21.36 -37.70
N GLY A 54 19.87 20.11 -37.66
CA GLY A 54 19.91 19.21 -38.82
C GLY A 54 19.11 19.73 -40.02
N ILE A 55 17.97 20.41 -39.77
CA ILE A 55 17.16 21.03 -40.83
C ILE A 55 17.86 22.27 -41.41
N ILE A 56 18.50 23.09 -40.58
CA ILE A 56 19.12 24.36 -41.01
C ILE A 56 20.45 24.12 -41.73
N GLN A 57 21.30 23.24 -41.21
CA GLN A 57 22.64 23.02 -41.72
C GLN A 57 22.69 22.02 -42.88
N GLY A 58 21.67 21.15 -43.02
CA GLY A 58 21.61 20.15 -44.09
C GLY A 58 22.69 19.05 -43.99
N ASP A 59 23.42 18.99 -42.87
CA ASP A 59 24.44 18.00 -42.54
C ASP A 59 24.23 17.50 -41.10
N PHE A 60 24.97 16.48 -40.68
CA PHE A 60 24.80 15.86 -39.37
C PHE A 60 25.23 16.82 -38.23
N PRO A 61 24.33 17.18 -37.30
CA PRO A 61 24.59 18.17 -36.25
C PRO A 61 25.41 17.57 -35.09
N PHE A 62 26.71 17.34 -35.31
CA PHE A 62 27.60 16.66 -34.36
C PHE A 62 27.62 17.29 -32.96
N ILE A 63 27.67 18.62 -32.86
CA ILE A 63 27.75 19.33 -31.58
C ILE A 63 26.46 19.10 -30.77
N SER A 64 25.30 19.28 -31.40
CA SER A 64 24.02 19.12 -30.71
C SER A 64 23.72 17.67 -30.34
N VAL A 65 24.17 16.71 -31.15
CA VAL A 65 24.09 15.28 -30.80
C VAL A 65 24.97 14.97 -29.58
N ALA A 66 26.18 15.52 -29.51
CA ALA A 66 27.06 15.36 -28.36
C ALA A 66 26.45 15.98 -27.09
N VAL A 67 25.91 17.20 -27.17
CA VAL A 67 25.22 17.88 -26.07
C VAL A 67 24.00 17.08 -25.61
N THR A 68 23.18 16.60 -26.55
CA THR A 68 22.02 15.75 -26.27
C THR A 68 22.43 14.49 -25.54
N THR A 69 23.49 13.82 -26.00
CA THR A 69 24.00 12.59 -25.39
C THR A 69 24.44 12.83 -23.95
N VAL A 70 25.13 13.93 -23.67
CA VAL A 70 25.55 14.30 -22.30
C VAL A 70 24.34 14.60 -21.41
N ILE A 71 23.37 15.37 -21.90
CA ILE A 71 22.17 15.72 -21.12
C ILE A 71 21.32 14.48 -20.82
N TRP A 72 21.15 13.58 -21.78
CA TRP A 72 20.49 12.30 -21.56
C TRP A 72 21.26 11.40 -20.59
N GLY A 73 22.59 11.37 -20.70
CA GLY A 73 23.46 10.68 -19.75
C GLY A 73 23.32 11.22 -18.32
N LEU A 74 23.19 12.55 -18.15
CA LEU A 74 22.94 13.20 -16.86
C LEU A 74 21.52 12.92 -16.35
N PHE A 75 20.51 12.94 -17.20
CA PHE A 75 19.13 12.64 -16.83
C PHE A 75 18.98 11.18 -16.35
N LEU A 76 19.47 10.23 -17.14
CA LEU A 76 19.46 8.81 -16.79
C LEU A 76 20.35 8.53 -15.57
N GLY A 77 21.54 9.14 -15.53
CA GLY A 77 22.49 9.02 -14.43
C GLY A 77 21.94 9.59 -13.12
N ALA A 78 21.22 10.72 -13.15
CA ALA A 78 20.58 11.30 -11.98
C ALA A 78 19.54 10.34 -11.37
N SER A 79 18.75 9.66 -12.20
CA SER A 79 17.79 8.64 -11.72
C SER A 79 18.50 7.44 -11.04
N HIS A 80 19.65 7.03 -11.57
CA HIS A 80 20.47 5.96 -10.98
C HIS A 80 21.20 6.38 -9.70
N LEU A 81 21.62 7.64 -9.62
CA LEU A 81 22.26 8.24 -8.43
C LEU A 81 21.26 8.49 -7.30
N GLU A 82 19.97 8.69 -7.63
CA GLU A 82 18.92 8.96 -6.66
C GLU A 82 18.61 7.74 -5.76
N ASN A 83 18.82 6.51 -6.26
CA ASN A 83 18.56 5.21 -5.60
C ASN A 83 17.37 5.29 -4.62
N GLU A 84 16.20 5.65 -5.14
CA GLU A 84 15.00 5.91 -4.34
C GLU A 84 14.62 4.71 -3.47
N ASP A 85 14.73 3.50 -4.03
CA ASP A 85 14.46 2.23 -3.33
C ASP A 85 15.42 2.01 -2.16
N GLY A 86 16.69 2.39 -2.31
CA GLY A 86 17.68 2.33 -1.23
C GLY A 86 17.33 3.27 -0.07
N ARG A 87 16.97 4.54 -0.36
CA ARG A 87 16.56 5.50 0.68
C ARG A 87 15.30 5.04 1.42
N LYS A 88 14.32 4.54 0.66
CA LYS A 88 13.10 3.94 1.20
C LYS A 88 13.39 2.79 2.14
N THR A 89 14.22 1.85 1.71
CA THR A 89 14.61 0.69 2.52
C THR A 89 15.33 1.13 3.80
N ILE A 90 16.29 2.07 3.71
CA ILE A 90 16.99 2.61 4.89
C ILE A 90 16.00 3.21 5.89
N ARG A 91 15.04 4.03 5.45
CA ARG A 91 14.07 4.66 6.34
C ARG A 91 13.16 3.65 7.01
N ARG A 92 12.64 2.69 6.25
CA ARG A 92 11.79 1.62 6.80
C ARG A 92 12.53 0.71 7.78
N VAL A 93 13.79 0.39 7.50
CA VAL A 93 14.65 -0.32 8.46
C VAL A 93 14.88 0.52 9.73
N LYS A 94 15.13 1.83 9.61
CA LYS A 94 15.25 2.72 10.78
C LYS A 94 13.96 2.78 11.59
N LEU A 95 12.82 2.91 10.92
CA LEU A 95 11.50 2.90 11.56
C LEU A 95 11.29 1.60 12.34
N ALA A 96 11.55 0.45 11.69
CA ALA A 96 11.43 -0.85 12.31
C ALA A 96 12.33 -0.95 13.55
N ARG A 97 13.61 -0.58 13.44
CA ARG A 97 14.57 -0.60 14.55
C ARG A 97 14.14 0.30 15.71
N ASN A 98 13.63 1.50 15.43
CA ASN A 98 13.18 2.45 16.47
C ASN A 98 12.00 1.90 17.29
N LYS A 99 11.13 1.09 16.68
CA LYS A 99 9.99 0.45 17.33
C LYS A 99 10.27 -1.00 17.79
N GLY A 100 11.50 -1.49 17.63
CA GLY A 100 11.87 -2.87 17.97
C GLY A 100 11.36 -3.95 17.00
N TRP A 101 10.83 -3.54 15.85
CA TRP A 101 10.23 -4.38 14.81
C TRP A 101 11.26 -4.92 13.81
N SER A 102 10.82 -5.88 13.00
CA SER A 102 11.53 -6.41 11.84
C SER A 102 10.91 -5.94 10.54
N TYR A 103 11.72 -5.79 9.49
CA TYR A 103 11.28 -5.30 8.18
C TYR A 103 11.88 -6.11 7.03
N THR A 104 11.09 -6.40 5.98
CA THR A 104 11.62 -6.88 4.69
C THR A 104 10.84 -6.32 3.51
N GLY A 105 11.55 -5.94 2.45
CA GLY A 105 10.98 -5.52 1.16
C GLY A 105 10.70 -6.68 0.21
N ALA A 106 11.41 -7.81 0.39
CA ALA A 106 11.61 -8.79 -0.68
C ALA A 106 10.50 -9.84 -0.82
N LEU A 107 9.65 -10.02 0.19
CA LEU A 107 8.67 -11.11 0.20
C LEU A 107 7.51 -10.87 -0.77
N MET A 108 7.13 -9.62 -0.99
CA MET A 108 6.00 -9.23 -1.86
C MET A 108 6.44 -8.79 -3.27
N GLU A 109 7.75 -8.83 -3.56
CA GLU A 109 8.29 -8.43 -4.85
C GLU A 109 7.81 -9.32 -6.00
N ARG A 110 7.71 -8.75 -7.21
CA ARG A 110 7.36 -9.53 -8.40
C ARG A 110 8.52 -10.43 -8.79
N VAL A 111 8.24 -11.73 -8.92
CA VAL A 111 9.22 -12.75 -9.29
C VAL A 111 9.16 -13.00 -10.79
N ARG A 112 10.31 -13.32 -11.40
CA ARG A 112 10.36 -13.76 -12.80
C ARG A 112 9.96 -15.23 -12.88
N GLU A 113 8.90 -15.53 -13.62
CA GLU A 113 8.46 -16.88 -13.95
C GLU A 113 8.80 -17.17 -15.41
N PHE A 114 9.44 -18.32 -15.65
CA PHE A 114 9.81 -18.78 -16.98
C PHE A 114 8.73 -19.74 -17.49
N GLN A 115 8.00 -19.36 -18.52
CA GLN A 115 7.06 -20.24 -19.20
C GLN A 115 7.61 -20.63 -20.57
N THR A 116 7.63 -21.94 -20.82
CA THR A 116 7.96 -22.48 -22.14
C THR A 116 6.64 -22.64 -22.90
N ALA A 117 6.41 -21.78 -23.89
CA ALA A 117 5.29 -21.93 -24.81
C ALA A 117 5.73 -22.81 -25.98
N TRP A 118 5.08 -23.96 -26.16
CA TRP A 118 5.32 -24.83 -27.30
C TRP A 118 4.46 -24.34 -28.47
N LYS A 119 5.11 -23.84 -29.52
CA LYS A 119 4.48 -23.51 -30.80
C LYS A 119 4.87 -24.58 -31.84
N SER A 120 4.15 -24.62 -32.97
CA SER A 120 4.41 -25.56 -34.08
C SER A 120 5.86 -25.55 -34.56
N ASP A 121 6.54 -24.41 -34.42
CA ASP A 121 7.88 -24.15 -34.96
C ASP A 121 8.98 -24.26 -33.87
N GLY A 122 8.62 -24.64 -32.63
CA GLY A 122 9.58 -24.85 -31.54
C GLY A 122 9.11 -24.36 -30.17
N ALA A 123 9.97 -24.54 -29.17
CA ALA A 123 9.76 -24.09 -27.80
C ALA A 123 10.26 -22.64 -27.60
N GLU A 124 9.36 -21.71 -27.31
CA GLU A 124 9.69 -20.31 -27.00
C GLU A 124 9.69 -20.12 -25.48
N ARG A 125 10.84 -19.77 -24.90
CA ARG A 125 10.94 -19.41 -23.48
C ARG A 125 10.56 -17.95 -23.29
N THR A 126 9.41 -17.71 -22.69
CA THR A 126 8.95 -16.38 -22.32
C THR A 126 9.21 -16.14 -20.83
N THR A 127 9.66 -14.93 -20.48
CA THR A 127 9.84 -14.52 -19.08
C THR A 127 8.75 -13.53 -18.74
N ARG A 128 7.98 -13.81 -17.68
CA ARG A 128 6.93 -12.90 -17.19
C ARG A 128 7.18 -12.54 -15.73
N LEU A 129 6.96 -11.28 -15.39
CA LEU A 129 6.91 -10.85 -13.99
C LEU A 129 5.54 -11.23 -13.40
N VAL A 130 5.55 -12.00 -12.34
CA VAL A 130 4.35 -12.49 -11.64
C VAL A 130 4.39 -12.13 -10.16
N LYS A 131 3.23 -12.12 -9.50
CA LYS A 131 3.15 -11.93 -8.05
C LYS A 131 3.88 -13.06 -7.34
N SER A 132 4.64 -12.74 -6.29
CA SER A 132 5.27 -13.75 -5.43
C SER A 132 4.22 -14.68 -4.80
N GLU A 133 4.68 -15.84 -4.33
CA GLU A 133 3.83 -16.78 -3.60
C GLU A 133 3.19 -16.11 -2.36
N ARG A 134 3.97 -15.29 -1.64
CA ARG A 134 3.49 -14.51 -0.49
C ARG A 134 2.37 -13.56 -0.89
N ALA A 135 2.54 -12.81 -1.97
CA ALA A 135 1.51 -11.88 -2.45
C ALA A 135 0.23 -12.60 -2.87
N ARG A 136 0.35 -13.77 -3.52
CA ARG A 136 -0.81 -14.62 -3.84
C ARG A 136 -1.49 -15.15 -2.59
N ALA A 137 -0.73 -15.55 -1.56
CA ALA A 137 -1.29 -16.05 -0.31
C ALA A 137 -2.07 -14.98 0.46
N VAL A 138 -1.54 -13.75 0.52
CA VAL A 138 -2.23 -12.59 1.10
C VAL A 138 -3.53 -12.29 0.33
N GLU A 139 -3.48 -12.25 -1.00
CA GLU A 139 -4.66 -12.02 -1.84
C GLU A 139 -5.71 -13.12 -1.74
N ALA A 140 -5.28 -14.37 -1.57
CA ALA A 140 -6.18 -15.51 -1.38
C ALA A 140 -6.86 -15.47 0.00
N LYS A 141 -6.13 -15.02 1.03
CA LYS A 141 -6.67 -14.89 2.39
C LYS A 141 -7.62 -13.70 2.53
N LEU A 142 -7.31 -12.58 1.86
CA LEU A 142 -8.01 -11.29 1.98
C LEU A 142 -8.39 -10.71 0.61
N PRO A 143 -9.17 -11.42 -0.21
CA PRO A 143 -9.59 -10.92 -1.51
C PRO A 143 -10.44 -9.65 -1.41
N GLU A 144 -11.09 -9.39 -0.27
CA GLU A 144 -11.94 -8.24 -0.02
C GLU A 144 -11.16 -6.93 0.08
N LEU A 145 -9.96 -6.99 0.66
CA LEU A 145 -9.10 -5.83 0.91
C LEU A 145 -8.06 -5.58 -0.20
N THR A 146 -7.71 -6.62 -0.97
CA THR A 146 -6.54 -6.58 -1.88
C THR A 146 -6.91 -6.48 -3.36
N LYS A 147 -8.10 -6.96 -3.76
CA LYS A 147 -8.54 -6.91 -5.15
C LYS A 147 -9.09 -5.52 -5.49
N VAL A 148 -8.93 -5.13 -6.75
CA VAL A 148 -9.55 -3.90 -7.28
C VAL A 148 -11.06 -4.01 -7.12
N ARG A 149 -11.66 -3.04 -6.43
CA ARG A 149 -13.11 -2.88 -6.28
C ARG A 149 -13.46 -1.44 -6.62
N LEU A 150 -14.28 -1.26 -7.65
CA LEU A 150 -14.75 0.07 -8.05
C LEU A 150 -15.44 0.75 -6.87
N GLY A 151 -14.98 1.93 -6.51
CA GLY A 151 -15.51 2.71 -5.40
C GLY A 151 -15.09 2.25 -3.99
N ALA A 152 -14.17 1.27 -3.85
CA ALA A 152 -13.67 0.85 -2.53
C ALA A 152 -12.13 0.81 -2.46
N PHE A 153 -11.47 -0.07 -3.24
CA PHE A 153 -10.01 -0.17 -3.23
C PHE A 153 -9.43 -0.23 -4.63
N VAL A 154 -8.37 0.54 -4.86
CA VAL A 154 -7.51 0.41 -6.04
C VAL A 154 -6.51 -0.71 -5.74
N GLY A 155 -6.40 -1.73 -6.59
CA GLY A 155 -5.61 -2.93 -6.31
C GLY A 155 -4.22 -2.62 -5.73
N ALA A 156 -3.96 -3.08 -4.51
CA ALA A 156 -2.79 -2.70 -3.75
C ALA A 156 -1.53 -3.43 -4.23
N GLN A 157 -0.41 -2.72 -4.33
CA GLN A 157 0.91 -3.35 -4.46
C GLN A 157 1.71 -3.00 -3.23
N PHE A 158 2.06 -4.02 -2.46
CA PHE A 158 2.90 -3.86 -1.27
C PHE A 158 4.36 -4.09 -1.65
N ASP A 159 5.23 -3.23 -1.16
CA ASP A 159 6.67 -3.21 -1.45
C ASP A 159 7.51 -3.23 -0.16
N GLY A 160 6.86 -3.55 0.97
CA GLY A 160 7.49 -3.74 2.26
C GLY A 160 6.52 -4.33 3.25
N GLU A 161 7.04 -5.19 4.12
CA GLU A 161 6.32 -5.79 5.22
C GLU A 161 7.11 -5.61 6.52
N PHE A 162 6.38 -5.54 7.62
CA PHE A 162 6.90 -5.31 8.95
C PHE A 162 6.21 -6.23 9.96
N TRP A 163 6.96 -6.64 10.98
CA TRP A 163 6.49 -7.51 12.06
C TRP A 163 6.99 -7.00 13.40
N GLY A 164 6.15 -7.10 14.42
CA GLY A 164 6.53 -6.69 15.76
C GLY A 164 5.41 -6.86 16.77
N GLU A 165 5.48 -6.07 17.82
CA GLU A 165 4.49 -6.04 18.90
C GLU A 165 3.95 -4.61 19.06
N SER A 166 2.70 -4.52 19.48
CA SER A 166 2.01 -3.29 19.87
C SER A 166 2.70 -2.65 21.07
N SER A 167 2.90 -1.33 21.04
CA SER A 167 3.44 -0.59 22.20
C SER A 167 2.48 -0.49 23.38
N GLU A 168 1.17 -0.52 23.14
CA GLU A 168 0.13 -0.32 24.16
C GLU A 168 -0.22 -1.60 24.91
N ASP A 169 -0.20 -2.77 24.25
CA ASP A 169 -0.63 -4.04 24.85
C ASP A 169 0.29 -5.25 24.58
N GLY A 170 1.41 -5.04 23.88
CA GLY A 170 2.39 -6.10 23.59
C GLY A 170 1.90 -7.17 22.61
N LEU A 171 0.74 -7.00 21.97
CA LEU A 171 0.21 -8.04 21.08
C LEU A 171 0.95 -8.08 19.75
N PRO A 172 1.10 -9.27 19.14
CA PRO A 172 1.77 -9.40 17.86
C PRO A 172 1.03 -8.66 16.74
N LEU A 173 1.81 -8.04 15.86
CA LEU A 173 1.33 -7.18 14.80
C LEU A 173 2.12 -7.39 13.51
N TRP A 174 1.40 -7.32 12.39
CA TRP A 174 1.96 -7.35 11.05
C TRP A 174 1.40 -6.21 10.21
N PHE A 175 2.23 -5.61 9.36
CA PHE A 175 1.74 -4.66 8.34
C PHE A 175 2.55 -4.69 7.06
N ALA A 176 1.85 -4.53 5.94
CA ALA A 176 2.37 -4.38 4.61
C ALA A 176 2.10 -2.96 4.09
N VAL A 177 3.09 -2.35 3.45
CA VAL A 177 3.02 -0.99 2.92
C VAL A 177 3.35 -1.00 1.44
N GLY A 178 2.57 -0.26 0.68
CA GLY A 178 2.76 0.03 -0.72
C GLY A 178 2.74 1.52 -0.97
N SER A 179 3.61 2.02 -1.85
CA SER A 179 3.52 3.40 -2.32
C SER A 179 3.66 3.46 -3.83
N MET A 180 2.73 4.13 -4.50
CA MET A 180 2.79 4.40 -5.94
C MET A 180 2.87 5.89 -6.19
N ARG A 181 3.74 6.28 -7.12
CA ARG A 181 3.78 7.65 -7.64
C ARG A 181 2.54 7.89 -8.49
N MET A 182 1.86 9.01 -8.27
CA MET A 182 0.66 9.41 -8.99
C MET A 182 0.86 10.82 -9.54
N GLU A 183 0.51 11.04 -10.81
CA GLU A 183 0.43 12.40 -11.36
C GLU A 183 -0.94 13.01 -11.05
N ALA A 184 -1.08 13.57 -9.85
CA ALA A 184 -2.30 14.26 -9.41
C ALA A 184 -2.63 15.51 -10.26
N GLY A 185 -1.66 16.06 -11.00
CA GLY A 185 -1.79 17.28 -11.79
C GLY A 185 -2.68 17.16 -13.02
N LEU A 186 -2.90 15.94 -13.51
CA LEU A 186 -3.75 15.67 -14.68
C LEU A 186 -5.17 15.24 -14.29
N ALA A 187 -5.47 15.13 -13.00
CA ALA A 187 -6.79 14.76 -12.53
C ALA A 187 -7.81 15.88 -12.86
N PHE A 188 -8.90 15.50 -13.55
CA PHE A 188 -9.99 16.41 -13.92
C PHE A 188 -10.77 16.92 -12.69
N ASN A 189 -10.82 16.13 -11.62
CA ASN A 189 -11.48 16.50 -10.37
C ASN A 189 -10.52 17.31 -9.45
N ALA A 190 -10.99 18.49 -9.01
CA ALA A 190 -10.24 19.39 -8.12
C ALA A 190 -9.95 18.77 -6.74
N ASP A 191 -10.81 17.88 -6.25
CA ASP A 191 -10.63 17.18 -4.97
C ASP A 191 -9.50 16.16 -5.02
N LEU A 192 -9.12 15.72 -6.23
CA LEU A 192 -7.94 14.87 -6.44
C LEU A 192 -6.63 15.67 -6.46
N ARG A 193 -6.70 17.01 -6.52
CA ARG A 193 -5.55 17.93 -6.47
C ARG A 193 -5.25 18.44 -5.05
N GLN A 194 -6.06 18.02 -4.07
CA GLN A 194 -5.85 18.28 -2.65
C GLN A 194 -5.73 16.95 -1.89
N ASP A 195 -4.91 16.91 -0.84
CA ASP A 195 -4.86 15.78 0.09
C ASP A 195 -5.55 16.11 1.41
N ALA A 196 -5.87 15.07 2.19
CA ALA A 196 -6.48 15.19 3.51
C ALA A 196 -5.57 15.89 4.56
N PHE A 197 -4.32 16.18 4.19
CA PHE A 197 -3.30 16.83 5.02
C PHE A 197 -2.97 18.26 4.54
N GLY A 198 -3.84 18.87 3.71
CA GLY A 198 -3.74 20.27 3.28
C GLY A 198 -2.77 20.54 2.12
N GLY A 199 -2.23 19.52 1.48
CA GLY A 199 -1.38 19.63 0.29
C GLY A 199 -2.19 20.02 -0.95
N LYS A 200 -1.59 20.84 -1.83
CA LYS A 200 -2.18 21.26 -3.12
C LYS A 200 -1.16 21.12 -4.26
N GLY A 201 -1.57 20.58 -5.41
CA GLY A 201 -0.79 20.61 -6.66
C GLY A 201 -0.30 19.26 -7.22
N GLY A 202 0.42 19.34 -8.35
CA GLY A 202 0.39 18.33 -9.42
C GLY A 202 1.17 17.00 -9.30
N TYR A 203 1.91 16.72 -8.23
CA TYR A 203 2.51 15.39 -7.99
C TYR A 203 1.95 14.81 -6.71
N GLY A 204 1.60 13.53 -6.72
CA GLY A 204 1.07 12.83 -5.58
C GLY A 204 1.73 11.47 -5.37
N GLN A 205 1.60 10.94 -4.17
CA GLN A 205 1.86 9.55 -3.87
C GLN A 205 0.57 8.95 -3.32
N PHE A 206 0.16 7.85 -3.94
CA PHE A 206 -0.88 6.99 -3.41
C PHE A 206 -0.21 5.94 -2.54
N PHE A 207 -0.69 5.75 -1.31
CA PHE A 207 -0.19 4.69 -0.47
C PHE A 207 -1.30 3.73 -0.09
N SER A 208 -0.88 2.51 0.20
CA SER A 208 -1.71 1.40 0.61
C SER A 208 -1.08 0.77 1.83
N LEU A 209 -1.84 0.65 2.90
CA LEU A 209 -1.41 0.00 4.13
C LEU A 209 -2.39 -1.12 4.44
N LEU A 210 -1.86 -2.34 4.55
CA LEU A 210 -2.61 -3.51 4.96
C LEU A 210 -2.00 -3.98 6.28
N GLY A 211 -2.76 -3.94 7.36
CA GLY A 211 -2.31 -4.45 8.65
C GLY A 211 -3.11 -5.63 9.12
N ALA A 212 -2.54 -6.35 10.08
CA ALA A 212 -3.23 -7.38 10.83
C ALA A 212 -2.76 -7.39 12.28
N TYR A 213 -3.68 -7.71 13.17
CA TYR A 213 -3.37 -7.96 14.57
C TYR A 213 -4.22 -9.08 15.12
N ARG A 214 -3.71 -9.72 16.17
CA ARG A 214 -4.42 -10.78 16.86
C ARG A 214 -5.30 -10.19 17.96
N ILE A 215 -6.54 -10.67 18.06
CA ILE A 215 -7.48 -10.31 19.14
C ILE A 215 -7.49 -11.34 20.27
N ASP A 216 -6.65 -12.38 20.18
CA ASP A 216 -6.43 -13.47 21.15
C ASP A 216 -7.72 -14.18 21.63
N ARG A 217 -8.80 -14.09 20.86
CA ARG A 217 -10.05 -14.82 21.07
C ARG A 217 -10.67 -15.19 19.73
N LYS A 218 -11.18 -16.43 19.65
CA LYS A 218 -11.96 -16.90 18.51
C LYS A 218 -13.37 -16.33 18.54
N THR A 219 -13.76 -15.64 17.47
CA THR A 219 -15.13 -15.15 17.30
C THR A 219 -16.02 -16.13 16.52
N GLY A 220 -15.43 -17.11 15.83
CA GLY A 220 -16.19 -18.09 15.04
C GLY A 220 -16.86 -17.51 13.79
N VAL A 221 -16.63 -16.23 13.50
CA VAL A 221 -17.19 -15.52 12.36
C VAL A 221 -16.11 -14.88 11.51
N ARG A 222 -16.42 -14.69 10.24
CA ARG A 222 -15.73 -13.76 9.35
C ARG A 222 -16.64 -12.56 9.11
N ALA A 223 -16.30 -11.41 9.68
CA ALA A 223 -16.99 -10.15 9.46
C ALA A 223 -16.18 -9.30 8.47
N THR A 224 -16.86 -8.70 7.50
CA THR A 224 -16.27 -7.89 6.44
C THR A 224 -16.97 -6.53 6.44
N ILE A 225 -16.22 -5.47 6.70
CA ILE A 225 -16.71 -4.10 6.84
C ILE A 225 -15.99 -3.27 5.78
N MET A 226 -16.67 -2.97 4.68
CA MET A 226 -16.09 -2.31 3.51
C MET A 226 -16.59 -0.88 3.40
N PRO A 227 -15.84 0.05 2.80
CA PRO A 227 -16.36 1.36 2.52
C PRO A 227 -17.58 1.24 1.59
N GLU A 228 -18.62 2.01 1.90
CA GLU A 228 -19.86 2.01 1.13
C GLU A 228 -19.59 2.50 -0.30
N ASN A 229 -20.14 1.81 -1.30
CA ASN A 229 -19.98 2.20 -2.70
C ASN A 229 -21.32 2.27 -3.44
N ILE A 230 -21.33 2.95 -4.58
CA ILE A 230 -22.54 3.19 -5.38
C ILE A 230 -23.15 1.87 -5.92
N PHE A 231 -22.36 0.80 -6.01
CA PHE A 231 -22.79 -0.50 -6.51
C PHE A 231 -23.44 -1.40 -5.46
N ASN A 232 -23.20 -1.13 -4.17
CA ASN A 232 -23.73 -1.87 -3.03
C ASN A 232 -25.01 -1.25 -2.47
N LYS A 233 -25.44 -0.09 -2.97
CA LYS A 233 -26.76 0.50 -2.69
C LYS A 233 -27.86 -0.22 -3.46
N GLY A 234 -28.19 -1.45 -3.08
CA GLY A 234 -29.26 -2.24 -3.70
C GLY A 234 -30.09 -3.06 -2.69
N PRO A 235 -31.38 -3.30 -2.96
CA PRO A 235 -32.29 -4.04 -2.05
C PRO A 235 -31.97 -5.54 -1.91
N LEU A 236 -30.98 -6.04 -2.66
CA LEU A 236 -30.50 -7.42 -2.61
C LEU A 236 -29.15 -7.54 -1.89
N ASP A 237 -28.58 -6.43 -1.43
CA ASP A 237 -27.32 -6.48 -0.70
C ASP A 237 -27.57 -7.00 0.72
N ARG A 238 -26.84 -8.04 1.11
CA ARG A 238 -26.96 -8.66 2.44
C ARG A 238 -26.14 -7.85 3.42
N ASP A 239 -26.62 -6.65 3.69
CA ASP A 239 -25.99 -5.69 4.57
C ASP A 239 -26.55 -5.77 5.99
N ILE A 240 -25.67 -5.94 6.97
CA ILE A 240 -26.01 -5.96 8.39
C ILE A 240 -26.06 -4.53 8.88
N LYS A 241 -27.24 -4.01 9.21
CA LYS A 241 -27.39 -2.64 9.71
C LYS A 241 -27.12 -2.56 11.21
N THR A 242 -26.33 -1.56 11.61
CA THR A 242 -26.15 -1.17 13.02
C THR A 242 -27.18 -0.10 13.42
N GLU A 243 -27.20 0.28 14.69
CA GLU A 243 -28.02 1.41 15.18
C GLU A 243 -27.49 2.78 14.72
N SER A 244 -26.23 2.86 14.27
CA SER A 244 -25.61 4.12 13.84
C SER A 244 -25.88 4.39 12.37
N VAL A 245 -26.68 5.42 12.08
CA VAL A 245 -26.97 5.88 10.71
C VAL A 245 -25.68 6.27 9.99
N ALA A 246 -24.81 7.04 10.64
CA ALA A 246 -23.54 7.48 10.08
C ALA A 246 -22.63 6.29 9.73
N PHE A 247 -22.60 5.25 10.57
CA PHE A 247 -21.83 4.04 10.29
C PHE A 247 -22.36 3.30 9.06
N ASN A 248 -23.67 3.11 8.99
CA ASN A 248 -24.33 2.43 7.88
C ASN A 248 -24.28 3.21 6.56
N GLU A 249 -24.02 4.52 6.59
CA GLU A 249 -23.78 5.35 5.41
C GLU A 249 -22.32 5.28 4.93
N ALA A 250 -21.38 5.09 5.86
CA ALA A 250 -19.96 5.00 5.57
C ALA A 250 -19.50 3.59 5.19
N PHE A 251 -20.15 2.55 5.74
CA PHE A 251 -19.72 1.17 5.62
C PHE A 251 -20.84 0.20 5.24
N ASN A 252 -20.46 -0.77 4.40
CA ASN A 252 -21.20 -1.99 4.11
C ASN A 252 -20.69 -3.13 5.00
N ILE A 253 -21.57 -3.80 5.73
CA ILE A 253 -21.22 -4.86 6.67
C ILE A 253 -21.79 -6.19 6.16
N SER A 254 -20.92 -7.17 6.01
CA SER A 254 -21.32 -8.54 5.72
C SER A 254 -20.63 -9.52 6.67
N GLY A 255 -21.28 -10.65 6.92
CA GLY A 255 -20.77 -11.66 7.84
C GLY A 255 -21.03 -13.07 7.32
N ARG A 256 -20.22 -14.02 7.79
CA ARG A 256 -20.50 -15.46 7.71
C ARG A 256 -19.91 -16.20 8.90
N ARG A 257 -20.58 -17.24 9.37
CA ARG A 257 -19.99 -18.18 10.34
C ARG A 257 -18.94 -19.04 9.65
N LYS A 258 -17.84 -19.33 10.34
CA LYS A 258 -16.73 -20.11 9.78
C LYS A 258 -17.13 -21.57 9.52
N ASP A 259 -17.96 -22.13 10.40
CA ASP A 259 -18.39 -23.53 10.36
C ASP A 259 -19.57 -23.77 9.42
N ASP A 260 -20.24 -22.70 8.96
CA ASP A 260 -21.40 -22.80 8.08
C ASP A 260 -21.04 -22.44 6.63
N THR A 261 -20.56 -23.45 5.91
CA THR A 261 -20.35 -23.37 4.45
C THR A 261 -21.65 -23.30 3.65
N SER A 262 -22.80 -23.58 4.28
CA SER A 262 -24.12 -23.53 3.62
C SER A 262 -24.78 -22.14 3.66
N GLY A 263 -24.25 -21.22 4.48
CA GLY A 263 -24.73 -19.82 4.57
C GLY A 263 -26.16 -19.67 5.06
N LYS A 264 -26.64 -20.63 5.88
CA LYS A 264 -28.01 -20.70 6.40
C LYS A 264 -28.15 -20.14 7.81
N ALA A 265 -27.09 -20.18 8.60
CA ALA A 265 -27.04 -19.61 9.94
C ALA A 265 -26.79 -18.11 9.85
N ASP A 266 -27.66 -17.33 10.48
CA ASP A 266 -27.58 -15.87 10.52
C ASP A 266 -26.40 -15.41 11.39
N PRO A 267 -25.37 -14.73 10.82
CA PRO A 267 -24.22 -14.24 11.56
C PRO A 267 -24.46 -12.85 12.18
N THR A 268 -25.62 -12.23 11.96
CA THR A 268 -25.91 -10.83 12.30
C THR A 268 -25.59 -10.49 13.75
N LEU A 269 -26.09 -11.29 14.69
CA LEU A 269 -25.92 -11.01 16.12
C LEU A 269 -24.46 -11.12 16.58
N ASP A 270 -23.71 -12.07 16.01
CA ASP A 270 -22.29 -12.25 16.32
C ASP A 270 -21.47 -11.07 15.77
N VAL A 271 -21.80 -10.57 14.56
CA VAL A 271 -21.17 -9.38 13.96
C VAL A 271 -21.49 -8.11 14.75
N LEU A 272 -22.74 -7.92 15.17
CA LEU A 272 -23.15 -6.75 15.95
C LEU A 272 -22.49 -6.70 17.34
N ARG A 273 -22.19 -7.86 17.94
CA ARG A 273 -21.41 -7.92 19.19
C ARG A 273 -19.97 -7.43 19.04
N ILE A 274 -19.39 -7.58 17.85
CA ILE A 274 -18.06 -7.07 17.53
C ILE A 274 -18.13 -5.56 17.27
N LEU A 275 -19.17 -5.09 16.58
CA LEU A 275 -19.39 -3.70 16.24
C LEU A 275 -20.01 -2.91 17.40
N THR A 276 -19.33 -2.86 18.54
CA THR A 276 -19.74 -2.03 19.66
C THR A 276 -19.74 -0.54 19.27
N PRO A 277 -20.49 0.34 19.95
CA PRO A 277 -20.48 1.77 19.65
C PRO A 277 -19.08 2.37 19.60
N ALA A 278 -18.21 2.02 20.56
CA ALA A 278 -16.82 2.48 20.58
C ALA A 278 -16.00 1.99 19.37
N THR A 279 -16.27 0.77 18.88
CA THR A 279 -15.66 0.22 17.67
C THR A 279 -16.12 1.01 16.45
N GLN A 280 -17.43 1.27 16.36
CA GLN A 280 -18.03 2.04 15.26
C GLN A 280 -17.47 3.46 15.20
N ASP A 281 -17.39 4.15 16.33
CA ASP A 281 -16.84 5.51 16.44
C ASP A 281 -15.37 5.56 16.02
N SER A 282 -14.58 4.57 16.43
CA SER A 282 -13.16 4.49 16.06
C SER A 282 -12.97 4.26 14.57
N MET A 283 -13.76 3.35 13.97
CA MET A 283 -13.74 3.09 12.53
C MET A 283 -14.20 4.31 11.71
N LEU A 284 -15.23 5.04 12.20
CA LEU A 284 -15.69 6.29 11.59
C LEU A 284 -14.61 7.36 11.62
N SER A 285 -13.96 7.57 12.76
CA SER A 285 -12.85 8.52 12.89
C SER A 285 -11.71 8.22 11.91
N LEU A 286 -11.40 6.94 11.70
CA LEU A 286 -10.42 6.53 10.69
C LEU A 286 -10.92 6.77 9.27
N SER A 287 -12.21 6.57 8.98
CA SER A 287 -12.81 6.84 7.66
C SER A 287 -12.85 8.32 7.29
N GLU A 288 -12.98 9.20 8.29
CA GLU A 288 -12.89 10.65 8.06
C GLU A 288 -11.46 11.07 7.72
N ARG A 289 -10.47 10.33 8.23
CA ARG A 289 -9.05 10.66 8.09
C ARG A 289 -8.44 10.11 6.80
N TYR A 290 -8.91 8.96 6.32
CA TYR A 290 -8.38 8.28 5.14
C TYR A 290 -9.43 8.18 4.03
N HIS A 291 -9.00 8.30 2.78
CA HIS A 291 -9.93 8.24 1.64
C HIS A 291 -10.72 6.93 1.56
N ASN A 292 -10.05 5.78 1.73
CA ASN A 292 -10.72 4.49 1.77
C ASN A 292 -10.16 3.64 2.90
N ILE A 293 -11.04 3.10 3.73
CA ILE A 293 -10.70 2.18 4.80
C ILE A 293 -11.65 1.00 4.84
N GLY A 294 -11.14 -0.18 5.16
CA GLY A 294 -11.96 -1.37 5.32
C GLY A 294 -11.31 -2.38 6.24
N PHE A 295 -12.14 -3.27 6.78
CA PHE A 295 -11.77 -4.19 7.83
C PHE A 295 -12.30 -5.58 7.51
N VAL A 296 -11.53 -6.59 7.86
CA VAL A 296 -11.96 -7.99 7.82
C VAL A 296 -11.54 -8.64 9.12
N LEU A 297 -12.51 -9.01 9.95
CA LEU A 297 -12.26 -9.90 11.07
C LEU A 297 -12.39 -11.33 10.56
N ASP A 298 -11.33 -12.12 10.66
CA ASP A 298 -11.35 -13.55 10.38
C ASP A 298 -11.03 -14.30 11.67
N ASP A 299 -12.08 -14.63 12.43
CA ASP A 299 -12.01 -15.37 13.68
C ASP A 299 -11.24 -14.64 14.80
N ASP A 300 -9.95 -14.90 14.96
CA ASP A 300 -9.08 -14.30 15.98
C ASP A 300 -8.09 -13.25 15.42
N VAL A 301 -8.23 -12.90 14.14
CA VAL A 301 -7.35 -11.94 13.46
C VAL A 301 -8.17 -10.84 12.82
N LEU A 302 -7.92 -9.58 13.22
CA LEU A 302 -8.46 -8.43 12.51
C LEU A 302 -7.45 -7.96 11.46
N PHE A 303 -7.89 -7.92 10.22
CA PHE A 303 -7.21 -7.30 9.10
C PHE A 303 -7.82 -5.94 8.80
N PHE A 304 -7.00 -5.01 8.33
CA PHE A 304 -7.46 -3.71 7.90
C PHE A 304 -6.67 -3.19 6.72
N MET A 305 -7.34 -2.43 5.88
CA MET A 305 -6.74 -1.76 4.73
C MET A 305 -7.05 -0.28 4.81
N ALA A 306 -6.02 0.55 4.69
CA ALA A 306 -6.14 1.98 4.52
C ALA A 306 -5.48 2.39 3.21
N GLN A 307 -6.20 3.17 2.40
CA GLN A 307 -5.68 3.78 1.19
C GLN A 307 -5.91 5.27 1.24
N ASP A 308 -4.86 6.01 0.91
CA ASP A 308 -4.93 7.45 0.89
C ASP A 308 -3.92 8.02 -0.10
N LYS A 309 -4.08 9.31 -0.38
CA LYS A 309 -3.25 10.06 -1.32
C LYS A 309 -2.64 11.25 -0.62
N VAL A 310 -1.38 11.51 -0.94
CA VAL A 310 -0.65 12.69 -0.47
C VAL A 310 -0.19 13.48 -1.69
N VAL A 311 -0.38 14.80 -1.72
CA VAL A 311 -0.14 15.63 -2.92
C VAL A 311 0.71 16.88 -2.61
N GLY A 312 1.34 17.42 -3.65
CA GLY A 312 2.11 18.66 -3.56
C GLY A 312 3.32 18.55 -2.64
N LYS A 313 3.47 19.51 -1.71
CA LYS A 313 4.61 19.55 -0.76
C LYS A 313 4.61 18.39 0.21
N ASN A 314 3.47 17.75 0.44
CA ASN A 314 3.33 16.62 1.33
C ASN A 314 3.68 15.30 0.64
N ALA A 315 3.74 15.24 -0.70
CA ALA A 315 4.04 14.02 -1.46
C ALA A 315 5.52 13.60 -1.41
N THR A 316 6.22 13.98 -0.34
CA THR A 316 7.58 13.53 -0.07
C THR A 316 7.54 12.18 0.64
N GLN A 317 8.52 11.34 0.31
CA GLN A 317 8.61 9.99 0.85
C GLN A 317 8.73 9.96 2.38
N ASP A 318 9.35 11.00 2.97
CA ASP A 318 9.49 11.16 4.42
C ASP A 318 8.14 11.40 5.12
N ARG A 319 7.18 12.01 4.42
CA ARG A 319 5.84 12.23 4.94
C ARG A 319 5.03 10.94 4.94
N ILE A 320 5.17 10.06 3.92
CA ILE A 320 4.55 8.74 3.94
C ILE A 320 5.00 7.96 5.18
N ASP A 321 6.30 7.88 5.43
CA ASP A 321 6.81 7.11 6.56
C ASP A 321 6.36 7.69 7.93
N THR A 322 6.19 9.02 8.02
CA THR A 322 5.58 9.68 9.19
C THR A 322 4.08 9.35 9.32
N LEU A 323 3.35 9.32 8.20
CA LEU A 323 1.94 8.95 8.17
C LEU A 323 1.74 7.51 8.64
N LEU A 324 2.62 6.57 8.24
CA LEU A 324 2.57 5.17 8.68
C LEU A 324 2.55 5.05 10.21
N VAL A 325 3.39 5.83 10.90
CA VAL A 325 3.42 5.85 12.37
C VAL A 325 2.11 6.35 12.94
N SER A 326 1.58 7.46 12.41
CA SER A 326 0.31 8.02 12.88
C SER A 326 -0.89 7.13 12.61
N ILE A 327 -0.92 6.47 11.44
CA ILE A 327 -1.94 5.46 11.08
C ILE A 327 -1.89 4.34 12.12
N PHE A 328 -0.70 3.80 12.35
CA PHE A 328 -0.52 2.73 13.32
C PHE A 328 -1.02 3.11 14.72
N GLU A 329 -0.64 4.28 15.23
CA GLU A 329 -1.05 4.74 16.56
C GLU A 329 -2.57 4.92 16.70
N ASP A 330 -3.25 5.41 15.65
CA ASP A 330 -4.70 5.55 15.67
C ASP A 330 -5.40 4.18 15.66
N PHE A 331 -4.89 3.23 14.88
CA PHE A 331 -5.43 1.87 14.83
C PHE A 331 -5.17 1.09 16.11
N GLU A 332 -4.00 1.25 16.72
CA GLU A 332 -3.68 0.66 18.01
C GLU A 332 -4.67 1.11 19.10
N LYS A 333 -5.08 2.39 19.07
CA LYS A 333 -6.15 2.91 19.93
C LYS A 333 -7.52 2.33 19.58
N ALA A 334 -7.88 2.27 18.30
CA ALA A 334 -9.15 1.72 17.84
C ALA A 334 -9.32 0.24 18.24
N LYS A 335 -8.25 -0.55 18.16
CA LYS A 335 -8.17 -1.95 18.59
C LYS A 335 -8.54 -2.12 20.07
N LEU A 336 -8.12 -1.22 20.96
CA LEU A 336 -8.50 -1.27 22.37
C LEU A 336 -10.02 -1.13 22.56
N GLY A 337 -10.71 -0.42 21.66
CA GLY A 337 -12.16 -0.34 21.61
C GLY A 337 -12.85 -1.65 21.22
N ILE A 338 -12.19 -2.52 20.46
CA ILE A 338 -12.73 -3.87 20.14
C ILE A 338 -12.47 -4.83 21.30
N LYS A 339 -11.27 -4.79 21.89
CA LYS A 339 -10.88 -5.69 22.99
C LYS A 339 -11.72 -5.46 24.26
N ARG A 340 -11.86 -4.20 24.70
CA ARG A 340 -12.52 -3.85 25.98
C ARG A 340 -14.00 -4.18 26.07
N TYR A 341 -14.67 -4.37 24.94
CA TYR A 341 -16.12 -4.64 24.90
C TYR A 341 -16.46 -6.08 24.48
N VAL A 342 -15.43 -6.91 24.30
CA VAL A 342 -15.53 -8.35 24.07
C VAL A 342 -15.07 -9.15 25.31
N GLU A 343 -14.45 -8.50 26.29
CA GLU A 343 -14.38 -8.97 27.70
C GLU A 343 -15.74 -8.84 28.37
#